data_AF-A0A2G9RJ34-F1
#
_entry.id   AF-A0A2G9RJ34-F1
#
_cell.length_a   1.000
_cell.length_b   1.000
_cell.length_c   1.000
_cell.angle_alpha   90.00
_cell.angle_beta   90.00
_cell.angle_gamma   90.00
#
_symmetry.space_group_name_H-M   'P 1'
#
loop_
_entity.id
_entity.type
_entity.pdbx_description
1 polymer ?
#
loop_
_entity_poly.entity_id
_entity_poly.type
_entity_poly.pdbx_seq_one_letter_code
_entity_poly.pdbx_strand_id
1 'polypeptide(L)' 'MEEGEVDDVVEIVTTTGDVHVVEEQSPHFTSASAQILIQDIMVCSRDLDIIKQKTMMLNKLKSMIDVLGRI' A
#
# COMPACT_ATOMS: atom_id res chain seq x y z
N MET A 1 -18.50 18.29 -5.00
CA MET A 1 -17.42 17.95 -4.07
C MET A 1 -16.30 17.41 -4.93
N GLU A 2 -15.17 18.10 -4.97
CA GLU A 2 -13.95 17.60 -5.59
C GLU A 2 -13.51 16.35 -4.84
N GLU A 3 -13.64 15.18 -5.47
CA GLU A 3 -12.87 14.01 -5.05
C GLU A 3 -11.45 14.25 -5.56
N GLY A 4 -10.66 14.93 -4.73
CA GLY A 4 -9.23 15.06 -4.94
C GLY A 4 -8.64 13.66 -5.11
N GLU A 5 -7.93 13.46 -6.22
CA GLU A 5 -7.01 12.34 -6.37
C GLU A 5 -5.98 12.46 -5.24
N VAL A 6 -6.26 11.78 -4.13
CA VAL A 6 -5.25 11.51 -3.12
C VAL A 6 -4.35 10.46 -3.75
N ASP A 7 -3.33 10.95 -4.45
CA ASP A 7 -2.09 10.24 -4.64
C ASP A 7 -1.49 10.05 -3.24
N ASP A 8 -2.03 9.07 -2.51
CA ASP A 8 -1.47 8.59 -1.24
C ASP A 8 -0.15 7.91 -1.61
N VAL A 9 0.88 8.73 -1.77
CA VAL A 9 2.27 8.30 -1.70
C VAL A 9 2.42 7.76 -0.29
N VAL A 10 2.24 6.45 -0.13
CA VAL A 10 2.58 5.73 1.10
C VAL A 10 4.09 5.84 1.24
N GLU A 11 4.54 6.89 1.92
CA GLU A 11 5.91 7.07 2.33
C GLU A 11 6.23 5.91 3.27
N ILE A 12 7.02 4.95 2.78
CA ILE A 12 7.54 3.88 3.62
C ILE A 12 8.58 4.53 4.54
N VAL A 13 8.13 4.95 5.71
CA VAL A 13 9.00 5.50 6.77
C VAL A 13 9.88 4.37 7.29
N THR A 14 11.14 4.35 6.90
CA THR A 14 12.16 3.53 7.54
C THR A 14 12.74 4.31 8.73
N THR A 15 12.66 3.74 9.92
CA THR A 15 13.19 4.34 11.15
C THR A 15 14.72 4.45 11.07
N THR A 16 15.21 5.62 10.65
CA THR A 16 16.64 5.98 10.73
C THR A 16 16.91 6.55 12.12
N GLY A 17 16.91 5.68 13.14
CA GLY A 17 17.18 6.05 14.53
C GLY A 17 18.09 5.01 15.17
N ASP A 18 19.32 5.42 15.47
CA ASP A 18 20.44 4.65 16.04
C ASP A 18 21.07 3.55 15.18
N VAL A 19 21.93 3.99 14.25
CA VAL A 19 22.99 3.14 13.69
C VAL A 19 24.07 2.94 14.75
N HIS A 20 23.83 2.06 15.71
CA HIS A 20 24.93 1.37 16.36
C HIS A 20 25.48 0.37 15.34
N VAL A 21 26.75 0.51 14.96
CA VAL A 21 27.43 -0.44 14.06
C VAL A 21 27.56 -1.76 14.80
N VAL A 22 26.51 -2.58 14.75
CA VAL A 22 26.59 -3.99 15.06
C VAL A 22 27.24 -4.63 13.85
N GLU A 23 28.49 -5.08 14.01
CA GLU A 23 29.07 -6.06 13.12
C GLU A 23 28.30 -7.37 13.30
N GLU A 24 27.12 -7.47 12.69
CA GLU A 24 26.30 -8.69 12.68
C GLU A 24 26.46 -9.35 11.32
N GLN A 25 26.82 -10.64 11.36
CA GLN A 25 26.87 -11.56 10.23
C GLN A 25 25.58 -11.42 9.40
N SER A 26 25.58 -10.59 8.35
CA SER A 26 24.40 -10.49 7.51
C SER A 26 24.21 -11.85 6.84
N PRO A 27 23.03 -12.50 6.93
CA PRO A 27 22.71 -13.57 6.00
C PRO A 27 22.74 -12.88 4.64
N HIS A 28 23.77 -13.17 3.84
CA HIS A 28 23.97 -12.53 2.55
C HIS A 28 22.64 -12.52 1.81
N PHE A 29 22.00 -11.35 1.71
CA PHE A 29 20.79 -11.20 0.94
C PHE A 29 21.21 -11.48 -0.49
N THR A 30 20.89 -12.68 -0.97
CA THR A 30 21.35 -13.09 -2.29
C THR A 30 20.64 -12.23 -3.32
N SER A 31 21.26 -12.04 -4.49
CA SER A 31 20.60 -11.37 -5.61
C SER A 31 19.25 -12.02 -5.96
N ALA A 32 19.10 -13.33 -5.75
CA ALA A 32 17.84 -14.04 -5.91
C ALA A 32 16.78 -13.60 -4.88
N SER A 33 17.17 -13.46 -3.61
CA SER A 33 16.29 -12.96 -2.54
C SER A 33 15.77 -11.55 -2.87
N ALA A 34 16.62 -10.68 -3.41
CA ALA A 34 16.24 -9.34 -3.83
C ALA A 34 15.27 -9.35 -5.02
N GLN A 35 15.50 -10.22 -6.02
CA GLN A 35 14.62 -10.36 -7.19
C GLN A 35 13.23 -10.90 -6.83
N ILE A 36 13.14 -11.81 -5.87
CA ILE A 36 11.86 -12.32 -5.34
C ILE A 36 11.11 -11.18 -4.65
N LEU A 37 11.78 -10.44 -3.76
CA LEU A 37 11.17 -9.33 -3.05
C LEU A 37 10.65 -8.24 -4.01
N ILE A 38 11.39 -7.92 -5.07
CA ILE A 38 10.94 -6.97 -6.10
C ILE A 38 9.68 -7.48 -6.81
N GLN A 39 9.62 -8.78 -7.13
CA GLN A 39 8.42 -9.37 -7.74
C GLN A 39 7.22 -9.34 -6.79
N ASP A 40 7.42 -9.65 -5.52
CA ASP A 40 6.38 -9.61 -4.50
C ASP A 40 5.83 -8.18 -4.35
N ILE A 41 6.71 -7.16 -4.27
CA ILE A 41 6.31 -5.75 -4.22
C ILE A 41 5.47 -5.35 -5.46
N MET A 42 5.86 -5.79 -6.66
CA MET A 42 5.11 -5.53 -7.89
C MET A 42 3.73 -6.21 -7.88
N VAL A 43 3.62 -7.42 -7.33
CA VAL A 43 2.33 -8.12 -7.18
C VAL A 43 1.45 -7.38 -6.17
N CYS A 44 1.99 -7.06 -4.98
CA CYS A 44 1.27 -6.31 -3.95
C CYS A 44 0.75 -4.97 -4.48
N SER A 45 1.53 -4.27 -5.31
CA SER A 45 1.10 -3.00 -5.91
C SER A 45 -0.18 -3.17 -6.76
N ARG A 46 -0.30 -4.25 -7.54
CA ARG A 46 -1.51 -4.55 -8.31
C ARG A 46 -2.69 -4.92 -7.43
N ASP A 47 -2.44 -5.68 -6.36
CA ASP A 47 -3.49 -6.04 -5.40
C ASP A 47 -4.04 -4.80 -4.68
N LEU A 48 -3.18 -3.84 -4.34
CA LEU A 48 -3.57 -2.56 -3.75
C LEU A 48 -4.48 -1.75 -4.69
N ASP A 49 -4.18 -1.70 -5.99
CA ASP A 49 -5.04 -1.04 -6.97
C ASP A 49 -6.45 -1.66 -7.03
N ILE A 50 -6.54 -2.99 -6.99
CA ILE A 50 -7.82 -3.70 -6.97
C ILE A 50 -8.60 -3.38 -5.69
N ILE A 51 -7.92 -3.35 -4.54
CA ILE A 51 -8.55 -2.98 -3.26
C ILE A 51 -9.06 -1.53 -3.31
N LYS A 52 -8.27 -0.60 -3.84
CA LYS A 52 -8.68 0.80 -4.03
C LYS A 52 -9.96 0.91 -4.86
N GLN A 53 -10.02 0.22 -6.01
CA GLN A 53 -11.22 0.21 -6.85
C GLN A 53 -12.45 -0.39 -6.14
N LYS A 54 -12.28 -1.49 -5.41
CA LYS A 54 -13.36 -2.09 -4.61
C LYS A 54 -13.89 -1.15 -3.54
N THR A 55 -12.99 -0.45 -2.85
CA THR A 55 -13.35 0.56 -1.84
C THR A 55 -14.13 1.72 -2.46
N MET A 56 -13.71 2.22 -3.63
CA MET A 56 -14.45 3.25 -4.36
C MET A 56 -15.88 2.78 -4.72
N MET A 57 -16.03 1.54 -5.21
CA MET A 57 -17.36 0.98 -5.51
C MET A 57 -18.23 0.85 -4.25
N LEU A 58 -17.66 0.40 -3.13
CA LEU A 58 -18.36 0.27 -1.86
C LEU A 58 -18.87 1.64 -1.36
N ASN A 59 -18.05 2.68 -1.47
CA ASN A 59 -18.44 4.04 -1.09
C ASN A 59 -19.59 4.57 -1.94
N LYS A 60 -19.58 4.31 -3.26
CA LYS A 60 -20.69 4.65 -4.16
C LYS A 60 -21.98 3.94 -3.74
N LEU A 61 -21.92 2.65 -3.43
CA LEU A 61 -23.08 1.89 -2.95
C LEU A 61 -23.62 2.45 -1.63
N LYS A 62 -22.72 2.78 -0.69
CA LYS A 62 -23.10 3.39 0.59
C LYS A 62 -23.82 4.73 0.39
N SER A 63 -23.34 5.56 -0.53
CA SER A 63 -23.99 6.82 -0.90
C SER A 63 -25.39 6.60 -1.50
N MET A 64 -25.57 5.60 -2.37
CA MET A 64 -26.89 5.28 -2.93
C MET A 64 -27.87 4.82 -1.84
N ILE A 65 -27.44 3.97 -0.91
CA ILE A 65 -28.27 3.52 0.22
C ILE A 65 -28.64 4.70 1.13
N ASP A 66 -27.70 5.60 1.41
CA ASP A 66 -27.95 6.79 2.23
C ASP A 66 -29.03 7.70 1.60
N VAL A 67 -28.96 7.92 0.28
CA VAL A 67 -29.98 8.71 -0.44
C VAL A 67 -31.36 8.04 -0.38
N LEU A 68 -31.43 6.73 -0.61
CA LEU A 68 -32.70 5.98 -0.55
C LEU A 68 -33.31 5.98 0.85
N GLY A 69 -32.50 5.93 1.91
CA GLY A 69 -32.98 5.96 3.29
C GLY A 69 -33.48 7.32 3.75
N ARG A 70 -33.24 8.39 2.98
CA ARG A 70 -33.75 9.75 3.25
C ARG A 70 -35.11 10.04 2.60
N ILE A 71 -35.60 9.15 1.73
CA ILE A 71 -36.93 9.21 1.11
C ILE A 71 -37.94 8.57 2.05
#